data_AF-A0A6I0EUZ6-F1
#
_entry.id   AF-A0A6I0EUZ6-F1
#
_cell.length_a   1.000
_cell.length_b   1.000
_cell.length_c   1.000
_cell.angle_alpha   90.00
_cell.angle_beta   90.00
_cell.angle_gamma   90.00
#
_symmetry.space_group_name_H-M   'P 1'
#
loop_
_entity.id
_entity.type
_entity.pdbx_description
1 polymer ?
#
loop_
_entity_poly.entity_id
_entity_poly.type
_entity_poly.pdbx_seq_one_letter_code
_entity_poly.pdbx_strand_id
1 'polypeptide(L)'
;MMTTVTSDAREEGLQSPKKSSQSILKVKAITSLSLFLLGLIVTVTGIGLWIAPHGPMARSFTFLGLPYGLMMELHIWLGFLIVLLVLVHFILNLKMFYQEWKLLFK
;
A
#
# COMPACT_ATOMS: atom_id res chain seq x y z
N MET A 1 -27.42 46.21 35.14
CA MET A 1 -27.81 44.96 35.84
C MET A 1 -28.96 44.35 35.06
N MET A 2 -29.03 43.08 34.69
CA MET A 2 -28.08 41.98 34.51
C MET A 2 -28.88 41.00 33.66
N THR A 3 -28.36 40.64 32.49
CA THR A 3 -28.97 39.73 31.52
C THR A 3 -29.11 38.32 32.11
N THR A 4 -30.33 37.79 32.18
CA THR A 4 -30.57 36.38 32.52
C THR A 4 -31.74 35.87 31.68
N VAL A 5 -31.44 35.44 30.45
CA VAL A 5 -32.36 34.62 29.66
C VAL A 5 -31.52 33.49 29.07
N THR A 6 -31.74 32.31 29.67
CA THR A 6 -31.67 30.97 29.09
C THR A 6 -30.35 30.54 28.47
N SER A 7 -29.58 29.84 29.32
CA SER A 7 -28.77 28.68 28.97
C SER A 7 -29.60 27.64 28.19
N ASP A 8 -29.88 27.90 26.93
CA ASP A 8 -30.27 26.83 26.01
C ASP A 8 -29.02 26.04 25.66
N ALA A 9 -29.03 24.80 26.14
CA ALA A 9 -28.12 23.72 25.88
C ALA A 9 -27.75 23.61 24.39
N ARG A 10 -26.74 24.38 23.97
CA ARG A 10 -25.90 24.02 22.83
C ARG A 10 -24.86 23.03 23.36
N GLU A 11 -25.37 21.84 23.70
CA GLU A 11 -24.58 20.63 23.64
C GLU A 11 -24.12 20.50 22.18
N GLU A 12 -23.02 21.17 21.86
CA GLU A 12 -22.14 20.74 20.79
C GLU A 12 -21.62 19.38 21.25
N GLY A 13 -22.48 18.37 21.06
CA GLY A 13 -22.17 16.98 21.16
C GLY A 13 -20.93 16.78 20.33
N LEU A 14 -19.82 16.72 21.06
CA LEU A 14 -18.48 16.43 20.62
C LEU A 14 -18.62 15.26 19.64
N GLN A 15 -18.69 15.58 18.34
CA GLN A 15 -18.63 14.60 17.28
C GLN A 15 -17.20 14.08 17.34
N SER A 16 -16.94 13.17 18.28
CA SER A 16 -15.75 12.35 18.28
C SER A 16 -15.75 11.69 16.91
N PRO A 17 -14.79 12.03 16.02
CA PRO A 17 -14.78 11.48 14.69
C PRO A 17 -14.67 9.96 14.84
N LYS A 18 -15.74 9.27 14.44
CA LYS A 18 -15.91 7.80 14.42
C LYS A 18 -14.56 7.07 14.46
N LYS A 19 -14.25 6.48 15.60
CA LYS A 19 -13.07 5.61 15.84
C LYS A 19 -12.87 4.54 14.74
N SER A 20 -13.92 4.15 14.01
CA SER A 20 -13.84 3.16 12.92
C SER A 20 -13.15 3.69 11.64
N SER A 21 -13.20 4.99 11.35
CA SER A 21 -12.57 5.54 10.13
C SER A 21 -11.04 5.59 10.28
N GLN A 22 -10.56 5.91 11.48
CA GLN A 22 -9.14 5.94 11.83
C GLN A 22 -8.45 4.58 11.61
N SER A 23 -9.12 3.48 11.94
CA SER A 23 -8.58 2.12 11.76
C SER A 23 -8.40 1.78 10.28
N ILE A 24 -9.37 2.15 9.43
CA ILE A 24 -9.30 1.89 7.98
C ILE A 24 -8.19 2.72 7.35
N LEU A 25 -8.02 3.98 7.78
CA LEU A 25 -6.92 4.84 7.33
C LEU A 25 -5.54 4.29 7.74
N LYS A 26 -5.40 3.77 8.97
CA LYS A 26 -4.17 3.11 9.42
C LYS A 26 -3.87 1.85 8.63
N VAL A 27 -4.87 1.00 8.39
CA VAL A 27 -4.71 -0.21 7.57
C VAL A 27 -4.30 0.15 6.15
N LYS A 28 -4.97 1.12 5.51
CA LYS A 28 -4.58 1.63 4.18
C LYS A 28 -3.14 2.13 4.15
N ALA A 29 -2.72 2.91 5.14
CA ALA A 29 -1.38 3.45 5.23
C ALA A 29 -0.33 2.33 5.41
N ILE A 30 -0.59 1.37 6.29
CA ILE A 30 0.29 0.22 6.53
C ILE A 30 0.37 -0.66 5.28
N THR A 31 -0.75 -0.94 4.62
CA THR A 31 -0.79 -1.71 3.37
C THR A 31 -0.03 -0.99 2.25
N SER A 32 -0.19 0.33 2.12
CA SER A 32 0.56 1.13 1.13
C SER A 32 2.07 1.11 1.41
N LEU A 33 2.47 1.32 2.66
CA LEU A 33 3.88 1.28 3.07
C LEU A 33 4.48 -0.11 2.86
N SER A 34 3.74 -1.16 3.20
CA SER A 34 4.14 -2.56 2.98
C SER A 34 4.32 -2.83 1.49
N LEU A 35 3.37 -2.41 0.65
CA LEU A 35 3.47 -2.49 -0.81
C LEU A 35 4.72 -1.81 -1.35
N PHE A 36 5.00 -0.60 -0.86
CA PHE A 36 6.16 0.17 -1.30
C PHE A 36 7.48 -0.55 -0.92
N LEU A 37 7.60 -1.04 0.32
CA LEU A 37 8.79 -1.77 0.77
C LEU A 37 8.98 -3.09 0.01
N LEU A 38 7.94 -3.91 -0.11
CA LEU A 38 8.02 -5.17 -0.85
C LEU A 38 8.31 -4.88 -2.33
N GLY A 39 7.65 -3.87 -2.91
CA GLY A 39 7.87 -3.41 -4.29
C GLY A 39 9.31 -3.01 -4.54
N LEU A 40 9.93 -2.32 -3.59
CA LEU A 40 11.34 -1.95 -3.68
C LEU A 40 12.24 -3.19 -3.73
N ILE A 41 11.99 -4.19 -2.86
CA ILE A 41 12.76 -5.44 -2.85
C ILE A 41 12.57 -6.22 -4.16
N VAL A 42 11.34 -6.32 -4.66
CA VAL A 42 11.04 -6.98 -5.94
C VAL A 42 11.67 -6.23 -7.11
N THR A 43 11.72 -4.90 -7.07
CA THR A 43 12.39 -4.10 -8.10
C THR A 43 13.89 -4.35 -8.10
N VAL A 44 14.55 -4.37 -6.93
CA VAL A 44 15.99 -4.66 -6.82
C VAL A 44 16.31 -6.07 -7.31
N THR A 45 15.51 -7.08 -6.93
CA THR A 45 15.68 -8.45 -7.42
C THR A 45 15.40 -8.59 -8.92
N GLY A 46 14.43 -7.84 -9.45
CA GLY A 46 14.12 -7.78 -10.89
C GLY A 46 15.25 -7.16 -11.70
N ILE A 47 15.86 -6.08 -11.20
CA ILE A 47 17.06 -5.48 -11.80
C ILE A 47 18.23 -6.47 -11.76
N GLY A 48 18.42 -7.18 -10.65
CA GLY A 48 19.43 -8.25 -10.53
C GLY A 48 19.25 -9.37 -11.56
N LEU A 49 18.01 -9.79 -11.79
CA LEU A 49 17.66 -10.78 -12.82
C LEU A 49 17.82 -10.23 -14.24
N TRP A 50 17.56 -8.94 -14.45
CA TRP A 50 17.71 -8.30 -15.76
C TRP A 50 19.18 -8.14 -16.19
N ILE A 51 20.07 -7.89 -15.22
CA ILE A 51 21.52 -7.79 -15.46
C ILE A 51 22.17 -9.18 -15.65
N ALA A 52 21.56 -10.23 -15.11
CA ALA A 52 22.11 -11.59 -15.20
C ALA A 52 22.17 -12.07 -16.67
N PRO A 53 23.32 -12.60 -17.14
CA PRO A 53 23.44 -13.10 -18.50
C PRO A 53 22.57 -14.35 -18.71
N HIS A 54 21.77 -14.37 -19.77
CA HIS A 54 20.92 -15.50 -20.13
C HIS A 54 21.77 -16.62 -20.75
N GLY A 55 21.85 -17.78 -20.10
CA GLY A 55 22.56 -18.96 -20.63
C GLY A 55 23.19 -19.87 -19.56
N PRO A 56 24.07 -20.82 -19.94
CA PRO A 56 24.74 -21.73 -19.00
C PRO A 56 25.56 -21.01 -17.92
N MET A 57 26.05 -19.80 -18.20
CA MET A 57 26.76 -18.95 -17.23
C MET A 57 25.84 -18.34 -16.15
N ALA A 58 24.52 -18.33 -16.33
CA ALA A 58 23.58 -17.80 -15.35
C ALA A 58 23.65 -18.57 -14.01
N ARG A 59 23.99 -19.88 -14.05
CA ARG A 59 24.13 -20.71 -12.85
C ARG A 59 25.27 -20.27 -11.94
N SER A 60 26.30 -19.63 -12.48
CA SER A 60 27.46 -19.16 -11.74
C SER A 60 27.33 -17.70 -11.30
N PHE A 61 26.27 -17.00 -11.73
CA PHE A 61 26.06 -15.61 -11.40
C PHE A 61 25.46 -15.48 -9.99
N THR A 62 26.19 -14.80 -9.12
CA THR A 62 25.76 -14.45 -7.77
C THR A 62 25.51 -12.95 -7.69
N PHE A 63 24.28 -12.56 -7.39
CA PHE A 63 23.92 -11.16 -7.16
C PHE A 63 23.67 -10.94 -5.67
N LEU A 64 24.35 -9.96 -5.06
CA LEU A 64 24.25 -9.70 -3.61
C LEU A 64 24.57 -10.91 -2.71
N GLY A 65 25.36 -11.86 -3.20
CA GLY A 65 25.71 -13.10 -2.49
C GLY A 65 24.65 -14.22 -2.59
N LEU A 66 23.56 -14.00 -3.34
CA LEU A 66 22.56 -15.02 -3.61
C LEU A 66 22.73 -15.62 -5.01
N PRO A 67 22.57 -16.94 -5.18
CA PRO A 67 22.62 -17.57 -6.48
C PRO A 67 21.41 -17.15 -7.33
N TYR A 68 21.61 -17.03 -8.65
CA TYR A 68 20.57 -16.64 -9.61
C TYR A 68 19.24 -17.40 -9.43
N GLY A 69 19.30 -18.72 -9.23
CA GLY A 69 18.09 -19.55 -9.04
C GLY A 69 17.25 -19.12 -7.83
N LEU A 70 17.90 -18.80 -6.70
CA LEU A 70 17.21 -18.37 -5.48
C LEU A 70 16.65 -16.94 -5.65
N MET A 71 17.40 -16.06 -6.31
CA MET A 71 16.89 -14.73 -6.69
C MET A 71 15.64 -14.82 -7.57
N MET A 72 15.62 -15.75 -8.53
CA MET A 72 14.49 -15.95 -9.43
C MET A 72 13.25 -16.46 -8.69
N GLU A 73 13.40 -17.50 -7.86
CA GLU A 73 12.30 -18.04 -7.05
C GLU A 73 11.75 -16.99 -6.09
N LEU A 74 12.63 -16.24 -5.41
CA LEU A 74 12.24 -15.20 -4.49
C LEU A 74 11.50 -14.05 -5.20
N HIS A 75 12.00 -13.61 -6.36
CA HIS A 75 11.36 -12.56 -7.15
C HIS A 75 9.98 -12.98 -7.65
N ILE A 76 9.82 -14.21 -8.15
CA ILE A 76 8.53 -14.72 -8.62
C ILE A 76 7.53 -14.80 -7.45
N TRP A 77 7.95 -15.36 -6.32
CA TRP A 77 7.07 -15.53 -5.15
C TRP A 77 6.68 -14.19 -4.52
N LEU A 78 7.65 -13.28 -4.34
CA LEU A 78 7.38 -11.92 -3.86
C LEU A 78 6.56 -11.11 -4.88
N GLY A 79 6.81 -11.27 -6.17
CA GLY A 79 6.04 -10.63 -7.23
C GLY A 79 4.57 -11.02 -7.16
N PHE A 80 4.29 -12.32 -6.99
CA PHE A 80 2.91 -12.81 -6.82
C PHE A 80 2.25 -12.25 -5.55
N LEU A 81 3.00 -12.20 -4.43
CA LEU A 81 2.54 -11.62 -3.18
C LEU A 81 2.20 -10.12 -3.32
N ILE A 82 3.03 -9.36 -4.05
CA ILE A 82 2.79 -7.95 -4.32
C ILE A 82 1.54 -7.76 -5.16
N VAL A 83 1.35 -8.54 -6.21
CA VAL A 83 0.14 -8.45 -7.05
C VAL A 83 -1.11 -8.63 -6.19
N LEU A 84 -1.11 -9.62 -5.30
CA LEU A 84 -2.22 -9.83 -4.36
C LEU A 84 -2.40 -8.63 -3.42
N LEU A 85 -1.32 -8.09 -2.86
CA LEU A 85 -1.39 -6.91 -1.99
C LEU A 85 -1.89 -5.67 -2.74
N VAL A 86 -1.48 -5.47 -4.01
CA VAL A 86 -1.94 -4.38 -4.88
C VAL A 86 -3.45 -4.48 -5.06
N LEU A 87 -3.99 -5.67 -5.33
CA LEU A 87 -5.44 -5.88 -5.46
C LEU A 87 -6.17 -5.52 -4.17
N VAL A 88 -5.68 -5.97 -3.01
CA VAL A 88 -6.28 -5.63 -1.70
C VAL A 88 -6.22 -4.12 -1.45
N HIS A 89 -5.08 -3.48 -1.70
CA HIS A 89 -4.92 -2.04 -1.58
C HIS A 89 -5.86 -1.28 -2.51
N PHE A 90 -5.98 -1.73 -3.76
CA PHE A 90 -6.87 -1.15 -4.74
C PHE A 90 -8.33 -1.26 -4.28
N ILE A 91 -8.78 -2.42 -3.80
CA ILE A 91 -10.15 -2.62 -3.28
C ILE A 91 -10.42 -1.67 -2.10
N LEU A 92 -9.47 -1.53 -1.17
CA LEU A 92 -9.58 -0.59 -0.06
C LEU A 92 -9.64 0.86 -0.55
N ASN A 93 -8.97 1.18 -1.67
CA ASN A 93 -8.92 2.52 -2.24
C ASN A 93 -10.01 2.81 -3.30
N LEU A 94 -10.77 1.81 -3.76
CA LEU A 94 -11.79 1.93 -4.80
C LEU A 94 -12.84 3.00 -4.49
N LYS A 95 -13.19 3.19 -3.22
CA LYS A 95 -14.15 4.22 -2.79
C LYS A 95 -13.70 5.64 -3.14
N MET A 96 -12.41 5.92 -2.99
CA MET A 96 -11.80 7.21 -3.35
C MET A 96 -11.65 7.32 -4.86
N PHE A 97 -11.17 6.26 -5.50
CA PHE A 97 -11.02 6.19 -6.95
C PHE A 97 -12.33 6.41 -7.70
N TYR A 98 -13.45 5.84 -7.23
CA TYR A 98 -14.77 6.03 -7.86
C TYR A 98 -15.26 7.48 -7.75
N GLN A 99 -14.94 8.18 -6.65
CA GLN A 99 -15.28 9.59 -6.48
C GLN A 99 -14.48 10.49 -7.44
N GLU A 100 -13.19 10.22 -7.60
CA GLU A 100 -12.32 10.91 -8.57
C GLU A 100 -12.71 10.57 -10.02
N TRP A 101 -13.03 9.31 -10.31
CA TRP A 101 -13.50 8.88 -11.63
C TRP A 101 -14.79 9.59 -12.05
N LYS A 102 -15.75 9.72 -11.12
CA LYS A 102 -17.01 10.44 -11.38
C LYS A 102 -16.78 11.93 -11.63
N LEU A 103 -15.72 12.52 -11.09
CA LEU A 103 -15.33 13.92 -11.35
C LEU A 103 -14.69 14.10 -12.73
N LEU A 104 -13.94 13.12 -13.22
CA LEU A 104 -13.29 13.18 -14.54
C LEU A 104 -14.27 12.99 -15.71
N PHE A 105 -15.38 12.29 -15.49
CA PHE A 105 -16.40 12.01 -16.52
C PHE A 105 -17.66 12.87 -16.37
N LYS A 106 -17.56 14.01 -15.68
CA LYS A 106 -18.62 15.04 -15.63
C LYS A 106 -18.28 16.17 -16.58
#